data_AF-A0A537WVN5-F1
#
_entry.id   AF-A0A537WVN5-F1
#
_cell.length_a   1.000
_cell.length_b   1.000
_cell.length_c   1.000
_cell.angle_alpha   90.00
_cell.angle_beta   90.00
_cell.angle_gamma   90.00
#
_symmetry.space_group_name_H-M   'P 1'
#
loop_
_entity.id
_entity.type
_entity.pdbx_description
1 polymer ?
#
loop_
_entity_poly.entity_id
_entity_poly.type
_entity_poly.pdbx_seq_one_letter_code
_entity_poly.pdbx_strand_id
1 'polypeptide(L)'
;MQRSRHIPEAIPGFGCNSPPRPFVRTLWRPACGRGTNRPVPWPPVCRTVGVTLAGRLTVRRDDGGQALVEIALAIPLVFLVLLGGADFARGLNIDLALGSAARSAAELAALADDPTLFDAGAAARADLGHAPGLDPTAVSVAMTTHNGDGVDGSCIDDPPSVENPCFSTVRVTYTFSTLFGWPGLPRSIVFDRSRTFRRI
;
A
#
# COMPACT_ATOMS: atom_id res chain seq x y z
N MET A 1 15.58 -55.40 -0.03
CA MET A 1 16.79 -55.33 -0.89
C MET A 1 17.30 -53.89 -0.86
N GLN A 2 18.15 -53.60 0.13
CA GLN A 2 18.94 -52.37 0.25
C GLN A 2 20.06 -52.38 -0.80
N ARG A 3 20.35 -51.22 -1.40
CA ARG A 3 21.67 -50.96 -1.95
C ARG A 3 22.10 -49.51 -1.68
N SER A 4 22.98 -49.41 -0.70
CA SER A 4 23.79 -48.24 -0.36
C SER A 4 24.85 -47.98 -1.44
N ARG A 5 25.11 -46.69 -1.71
CA ARG A 5 26.38 -46.11 -2.18
C ARG A 5 26.37 -44.65 -1.68
N HIS A 6 26.95 -44.32 -0.53
CA HIS A 6 28.37 -44.09 -0.27
C HIS A 6 29.13 -43.41 -1.41
N ILE A 7 29.37 -42.10 -1.24
CA ILE A 7 30.43 -41.34 -1.89
C ILE A 7 31.20 -40.65 -0.77
N PRO A 8 32.48 -40.99 -0.54
CA PRO A 8 33.42 -40.16 0.19
C PRO A 8 34.39 -39.51 -0.79
N GLU A 9 34.56 -38.19 -0.72
CA GLU A 9 35.73 -37.55 -1.30
C GLU A 9 36.26 -36.53 -0.30
N ALA A 10 37.39 -36.91 0.30
CA ALA A 10 38.23 -36.09 1.14
C ALA A 10 39.45 -35.69 0.31
N ILE A 11 39.74 -34.39 0.22
CA ILE A 11 41.03 -33.88 -0.23
C ILE A 11 41.65 -33.12 0.96
N PRO A 12 42.87 -33.46 1.39
CA PRO A 12 43.59 -32.75 2.44
C PRO A 12 44.56 -31.72 1.85
N GLY A 13 44.82 -30.64 2.60
CA GLY A 13 46.07 -29.88 2.42
C GLY A 13 46.03 -28.41 2.85
N PHE A 14 46.73 -28.14 3.97
CA PHE A 14 47.44 -26.91 4.35
C PHE A 14 46.63 -25.59 4.36
N GLY A 15 46.36 -24.93 5.49
CA GLY A 15 47.23 -24.68 6.64
C GLY A 15 47.80 -23.26 6.55
N CYS A 16 47.15 -22.28 7.21
CA CYS A 16 47.84 -21.15 7.86
C CYS A 16 46.87 -20.39 8.77
N ASN A 17 47.07 -20.61 10.07
CA ASN A 17 46.57 -19.81 11.18
C ASN A 17 46.80 -18.31 10.93
N SER A 18 45.78 -17.47 11.11
CA SER A 18 46.00 -16.06 11.42
C SER A 18 44.93 -15.54 12.39
N PRO A 19 45.37 -15.15 13.59
CA PRO A 19 44.73 -14.06 14.29
C PRO A 19 45.79 -13.00 14.70
N PRO A 20 45.39 -11.91 15.34
CA PRO A 20 44.56 -10.79 14.87
C PRO A 20 45.42 -9.49 14.84
N ARG A 21 44.86 -8.33 14.43
CA ARG A 21 45.15 -6.97 15.00
C ARG A 21 44.59 -5.85 14.11
N PRO A 22 43.66 -5.01 14.59
CA PRO A 22 43.57 -3.63 14.12
C PRO A 22 44.78 -2.85 14.66
N PHE A 23 45.46 -2.21 13.71
CA PHE A 23 46.70 -1.46 13.87
C PHE A 23 46.42 -0.12 14.57
N VAL A 24 46.36 -0.11 15.89
CA VAL A 24 46.47 1.13 16.67
C VAL A 24 47.60 0.95 17.67
N ARG A 25 48.80 1.38 17.28
CA ARG A 25 49.87 1.63 18.23
C ARG A 25 50.71 2.81 17.77
N THR A 26 50.26 3.99 18.21
CA THR A 26 51.10 4.99 18.88
C THR A 26 52.57 4.95 18.47
N LEU A 27 52.95 5.91 17.61
CA LEU A 27 54.34 6.29 17.40
C LEU A 27 54.97 6.71 18.74
N TRP A 28 55.69 5.79 19.37
CA TRP A 28 56.72 6.12 20.36
C TRP A 28 58.06 5.80 19.71
N ARG A 29 58.71 6.83 19.14
CA ARG A 29 60.12 6.79 18.80
C ARG A 29 60.90 7.42 19.96
N PRO A 30 61.64 6.65 20.78
CA PRO A 30 62.72 7.25 21.55
C PRO A 30 63.88 7.51 20.58
N ALA A 31 64.13 8.78 20.29
CA ALA A 31 65.37 9.18 19.65
C ALA A 31 66.50 9.03 20.69
N CYS A 32 67.13 7.86 20.75
CA CYS A 32 68.47 7.74 21.36
C CYS A 32 69.47 8.37 20.40
N GLY A 33 69.63 9.69 20.50
CA GLY A 33 70.72 10.42 19.88
C GLY A 33 72.04 10.01 20.53
N ARG A 34 72.98 9.49 19.74
CA ARG A 34 74.35 9.20 20.14
C ARG A 34 75.11 10.54 20.20
N GLY A 35 74.92 11.27 21.30
CA GLY A 35 75.56 12.56 21.59
C GLY A 35 76.82 12.37 22.43
N THR A 36 77.90 12.96 21.97
CA THR A 36 79.25 12.95 22.53
C THR A 36 79.32 13.37 24.00
N ASN A 37 80.12 12.65 24.81
CA ASN A 37 80.52 13.00 26.16
C ASN A 37 81.02 14.45 26.26
N ARG A 38 80.23 15.33 26.88
CA ARG A 38 80.71 16.55 27.54
C ARG A 38 80.03 16.64 28.91
N PRO A 39 80.79 16.81 30.01
CA PRO A 39 80.19 17.07 31.30
C PRO A 39 79.67 18.52 31.33
N VAL A 40 78.34 18.68 31.39
CA VAL A 40 77.70 19.96 31.72
C VAL A 40 77.34 19.96 33.21
N PRO A 41 77.67 21.01 33.99
CA PRO A 41 77.54 20.99 35.44
C PRO A 41 76.30 21.74 35.92
N TRP A 42 75.09 21.24 35.66
CA TRP A 42 73.88 21.75 36.33
C TRP A 42 72.85 20.63 36.51
N PRO A 43 72.19 20.52 37.68
CA PRO A 43 71.09 19.58 37.83
C PRO A 43 69.90 20.04 36.96
N PRO A 44 69.18 19.11 36.29
CA PRO A 44 67.97 19.48 35.57
C PRO A 44 66.91 19.90 36.60
N VAL A 45 66.53 21.17 36.56
CA VAL A 45 65.37 21.66 37.32
C VAL A 45 64.14 21.04 36.65
N CYS A 46 63.62 19.98 37.25
CA CYS A 46 62.42 19.30 36.80
C CYS A 46 61.21 20.19 37.13
N ARG A 47 60.91 21.15 36.24
CA ARG A 47 59.70 21.97 36.33
C ARG A 47 58.54 21.13 35.81
N THR A 48 57.80 20.50 36.71
CA THR A 48 56.50 19.90 36.40
C THR A 48 55.53 21.00 35.98
N VAL A 49 55.48 21.28 34.68
CA VAL A 49 54.38 22.05 34.10
C VAL A 49 53.17 21.13 34.13
N GLY A 50 52.39 21.23 35.21
CA GLY A 50 51.08 20.60 35.30
C GLY A 50 50.16 21.25 34.28
N VAL A 51 50.03 20.66 33.09
CA VAL A 51 48.97 21.02 32.16
C VAL A 51 47.69 20.42 32.73
N THR A 52 46.91 21.24 33.44
CA THR A 52 45.53 20.86 33.78
C THR A 52 44.74 20.80 32.48
N LEU A 53 44.64 19.60 31.91
CA LEU A 53 43.65 19.28 30.88
C LEU A 53 42.27 19.38 31.54
N ALA A 54 41.74 20.60 31.58
CA ALA A 54 40.31 20.83 31.74
C ALA A 54 39.64 20.31 30.47
N GLY A 55 39.46 18.99 30.41
CA GLY A 55 38.69 18.34 29.36
C GLY A 55 37.27 18.89 29.42
N ARG A 56 36.94 19.79 28.50
CA ARG A 56 35.54 20.12 28.22
C ARG A 56 34.91 18.82 27.74
N LEU A 57 34.09 18.22 28.60
CA LEU A 57 33.09 17.22 28.21
C LEU A 57 32.14 17.91 27.25
N THR A 58 32.50 17.93 25.98
CA THR A 58 31.59 18.29 24.90
C THR A 58 30.63 17.11 24.79
N VAL A 59 29.40 17.32 25.25
CA VAL A 59 28.28 16.43 24.92
C VAL A 59 28.24 16.41 23.40
N ARG A 60 28.68 15.31 22.78
CA ARG A 60 28.42 15.07 21.37
C ARG A 60 26.90 15.06 21.22
N ARG A 61 26.36 15.99 20.45
CA ARG A 61 25.01 15.87 19.92
C ARG A 61 25.09 14.68 18.97
N ASP A 62 24.63 13.51 19.42
CA ASP A 62 24.53 12.35 18.56
C ASP A 62 23.38 12.60 17.57
N ASP A 63 23.71 12.68 16.28
CA ASP A 63 22.74 12.82 15.18
C ASP A 63 21.72 11.65 15.15
N GLY A 64 22.02 10.54 15.85
CA GLY A 64 21.11 9.40 15.99
C GLY A 64 19.78 9.76 16.66
N GLY A 65 19.74 10.78 17.54
CA GLY A 65 18.49 11.25 18.13
C GLY A 65 17.59 12.00 17.14
N GLN A 66 18.20 12.70 16.18
CA GLN A 66 17.46 13.46 15.17
C GLN A 66 16.76 12.54 14.17
N ALA A 67 17.45 11.50 13.68
CA ALA A 67 16.86 10.52 12.76
C ALA A 67 15.64 9.80 13.37
N LEU A 68 15.65 9.54 14.68
CA LEU A 68 14.52 8.93 15.38
C LEU A 68 13.29 9.84 15.40
N VAL A 69 13.49 11.15 15.60
CA VAL A 69 12.41 12.16 15.56
C VAL A 69 11.84 12.32 14.15
N GLU A 70 12.69 12.35 13.12
CA GLU A 70 12.24 12.44 11.73
C GLU A 70 11.35 11.25 11.34
N ILE A 71 11.73 10.04 11.73
CA ILE A 71 10.91 8.84 11.50
C ILE A 71 9.63 8.85 12.34
N ALA A 72 9.70 9.30 13.60
CA ALA A 72 8.51 9.42 14.45
C ALA A 72 7.46 10.37 13.86
N LEU A 73 7.88 11.40 13.11
CA LEU A 73 6.98 12.32 12.40
C LEU A 73 6.52 11.79 11.04
N ALA A 74 7.36 11.02 10.33
CA ALA A 74 7.01 10.44 9.04
C ALA A 74 6.02 9.27 9.15
N ILE A 75 6.20 8.41 10.16
CA ILE A 75 5.35 7.22 10.40
C ILE A 75 3.84 7.56 10.39
N PRO A 76 3.33 8.52 11.18
CA PRO A 76 1.89 8.82 11.19
C PRO A 76 1.39 9.28 9.81
N LEU A 77 2.18 10.03 9.05
CA LEU A 77 1.83 10.44 7.69
C LEU A 77 1.72 9.24 6.74
N VAL A 78 2.67 8.30 6.82
CA VAL A 78 2.65 7.07 6.02
C VAL A 78 1.42 6.22 6.36
N PHE A 79 1.10 6.06 7.65
CA PHE A 79 -0.12 5.34 8.06
C PHE A 79 -1.40 6.00 7.55
N LEU A 80 -1.51 7.34 7.59
CA LEU A 80 -2.66 8.04 7.03
C LEU A 80 -2.84 7.75 5.53
N VAL A 81 -1.76 7.77 4.76
CA VAL A 81 -1.80 7.47 3.33
C VAL A 81 -2.16 6.01 3.06
N LEU A 82 -1.59 5.06 3.82
CA LEU A 82 -1.87 3.63 3.66
C LEU A 82 -3.32 3.28 4.00
N LEU A 83 -3.80 3.74 5.16
CA LEU A 83 -5.17 3.49 5.60
C LEU A 83 -6.18 4.22 4.71
N GLY A 84 -5.90 5.46 4.31
CA GLY A 84 -6.77 6.23 3.41
C GLY A 84 -6.80 5.63 2.00
N GLY A 85 -5.65 5.19 1.51
CA GLY A 85 -5.53 4.46 0.26
C GLY A 85 -6.29 3.13 0.28
N ALA A 86 -6.32 2.42 1.42
CA ALA A 86 -7.09 1.18 1.56
C ALA A 86 -8.62 1.43 1.46
N ASP A 87 -9.14 2.46 2.14
CA ASP A 87 -10.56 2.84 2.02
C ASP A 87 -10.91 3.30 0.60
N PHE A 88 -10.03 4.08 -0.02
CA PHE A 88 -10.21 4.55 -1.40
C PHE A 88 -10.21 3.39 -2.40
N ALA A 89 -9.25 2.46 -2.29
CA ALA A 89 -9.15 1.30 -3.17
C ALA A 89 -10.40 0.41 -3.04
N ARG A 90 -10.90 0.21 -1.82
CA ARG A 90 -12.14 -0.54 -1.58
C ARG A 90 -13.36 0.16 -2.21
N GLY A 91 -13.48 1.47 -2.03
CA GLY A 91 -14.57 2.26 -2.65
C GLY A 91 -14.55 2.18 -4.18
N LEU A 92 -13.36 2.31 -4.80
CA LEU A 92 -13.20 2.21 -6.25
C LEU A 92 -13.54 0.81 -6.78
N ASN A 93 -13.13 -0.25 -6.07
CA ASN A 93 -13.47 -1.62 -6.45
C ASN A 93 -14.99 -1.84 -6.51
N ILE A 94 -15.72 -1.34 -5.51
CA ILE A 94 -17.18 -1.39 -5.45
C ILE A 94 -17.79 -0.58 -6.59
N ASP A 95 -17.30 0.62 -6.85
CA ASP A 95 -17.80 1.48 -7.91
C ASP A 95 -17.71 0.84 -9.31
N LEU A 96 -16.59 0.16 -9.58
CA LEU A 96 -16.39 -0.59 -10.82
C LEU A 96 -17.36 -1.78 -10.92
N ALA A 97 -17.56 -2.52 -9.82
CA ALA A 97 -18.49 -3.64 -9.77
C ALA A 97 -19.96 -3.22 -9.98
N LEU A 98 -20.38 -2.09 -9.40
CA LEU A 98 -21.72 -1.53 -9.64
C LEU A 98 -21.89 -1.12 -11.11
N GLY A 99 -20.83 -0.60 -11.73
CA GLY A 99 -20.82 -0.23 -13.14
C GLY A 99 -20.97 -1.43 -14.09
N SER A 100 -20.30 -2.55 -13.80
CA SER A 100 -20.46 -3.79 -14.57
C SER A 100 -21.85 -4.39 -14.35
N ALA A 101 -22.33 -4.44 -13.11
CA ALA A 101 -23.64 -4.98 -12.75
C ALA A 101 -24.80 -4.20 -13.39
N ALA A 102 -24.72 -2.86 -13.39
CA ALA A 102 -25.71 -2.03 -14.07
C ALA A 102 -25.72 -2.30 -15.58
N ARG A 103 -24.55 -2.53 -16.18
CA ARG A 103 -24.43 -2.80 -17.62
C ARG A 103 -25.00 -4.18 -17.97
N SER A 104 -24.57 -5.23 -17.28
CA SER A 104 -25.02 -6.60 -17.53
C SER A 104 -26.52 -6.75 -17.30
N ALA A 105 -27.05 -6.15 -16.24
CA ALA A 105 -28.49 -6.15 -15.98
C ALA A 105 -29.28 -5.37 -17.04
N ALA A 106 -28.78 -4.23 -17.52
CA ALA A 106 -29.46 -3.47 -18.57
C ALA A 106 -29.41 -4.17 -19.94
N GLU A 107 -28.33 -4.88 -20.25
CA GLU A 107 -28.22 -5.73 -21.45
C GLU A 107 -29.23 -6.88 -21.41
N LEU A 108 -29.30 -7.60 -20.29
CA LEU A 108 -30.29 -8.67 -20.11
C LEU A 108 -31.73 -8.13 -20.14
N ALA A 109 -31.97 -6.96 -19.56
CA ALA A 109 -33.27 -6.28 -19.63
C ALA A 109 -33.67 -5.89 -21.06
N ALA A 110 -32.71 -5.56 -21.92
CA ALA A 110 -32.95 -5.24 -23.33
C ALA A 110 -33.18 -6.48 -24.20
N LEU A 111 -32.80 -7.67 -23.71
CA LEU A 111 -33.04 -8.96 -24.37
C LEU A 111 -34.30 -9.68 -23.83
N ALA A 112 -34.86 -9.21 -22.72
CA ALA A 112 -36.03 -9.82 -22.11
C ALA A 112 -37.28 -9.55 -22.96
N ASP A 113 -38.06 -10.61 -23.20
CA ASP A 113 -39.33 -10.53 -23.95
C ASP A 113 -40.32 -9.58 -23.25
N ASP A 114 -40.48 -9.72 -21.93
CA ASP A 114 -41.34 -8.85 -21.11
C ASP A 114 -40.50 -8.14 -20.03
N PRO A 115 -40.31 -6.80 -20.13
CA PRO A 115 -39.54 -6.03 -19.16
C PRO A 115 -40.24 -5.92 -17.81
N THR A 116 -41.55 -6.16 -17.73
CA THR A 116 -42.30 -6.12 -16.46
C THR A 116 -42.09 -7.36 -15.61
N LEU A 117 -41.77 -8.49 -16.25
CA LEU A 117 -41.48 -9.77 -15.60
C LEU A 117 -39.98 -9.97 -15.32
N PHE A 118 -39.11 -9.17 -15.96
CA PHE A 118 -37.67 -9.27 -15.78
C PHE A 118 -37.21 -8.71 -14.43
N ASP A 119 -36.62 -9.56 -13.59
CA ASP A 119 -36.00 -9.14 -12.33
C ASP A 119 -34.57 -8.63 -12.56
N ALA A 120 -34.44 -7.35 -12.91
CA ALA A 120 -33.14 -6.68 -13.02
C ALA A 120 -32.34 -6.69 -11.71
N GLY A 121 -33.02 -6.78 -10.57
CA GLY A 121 -32.38 -6.89 -9.26
C GLY A 121 -31.67 -8.23 -9.09
N ALA A 122 -32.31 -9.34 -9.47
CA ALA A 122 -31.67 -10.65 -9.46
C ALA A 122 -30.47 -10.71 -10.41
N ALA A 123 -30.61 -10.16 -11.62
CA ALA A 123 -29.52 -10.12 -12.61
C ALA A 123 -28.31 -9.32 -12.11
N ALA A 124 -28.52 -8.10 -11.60
CA ALA A 124 -27.44 -7.28 -11.04
C ALA A 124 -26.78 -7.93 -9.82
N ARG A 125 -27.58 -8.56 -8.93
CA ARG A 125 -27.04 -9.25 -7.74
C ARG A 125 -26.25 -10.52 -8.08
N ALA A 126 -26.62 -11.22 -9.15
CA ALA A 126 -25.86 -12.36 -9.64
C ALA A 126 -24.45 -11.94 -10.09
N ASP A 127 -24.34 -10.84 -10.86
CA ASP A 127 -23.04 -10.29 -11.28
C ASP A 127 -22.21 -9.80 -10.07
N LEU A 128 -22.86 -9.09 -9.15
CA LEU A 128 -22.24 -8.60 -7.91
C LEU A 128 -21.80 -9.72 -6.96
N GLY A 129 -22.39 -10.91 -7.05
CA GLY A 129 -21.98 -12.09 -6.27
C GLY A 129 -20.54 -12.54 -6.56
N HIS A 130 -19.96 -12.09 -7.68
CA HIS A 130 -18.57 -12.34 -8.04
C HIS A 130 -17.61 -11.23 -7.58
N ALA A 131 -18.13 -10.09 -7.10
CA ALA A 131 -17.33 -8.96 -6.64
C ALA A 131 -17.04 -9.07 -5.12
N PRO A 132 -15.77 -9.16 -4.70
CA PRO A 132 -15.44 -9.19 -3.28
C PRO A 132 -15.63 -7.82 -2.61
N GLY A 133 -15.95 -7.81 -1.31
CA GLY A 133 -15.93 -6.59 -0.50
C GLY A 133 -17.26 -5.82 -0.40
N LEU A 134 -18.33 -6.35 -0.96
CA LEU A 134 -19.71 -5.88 -0.82
C LEU A 134 -20.68 -7.06 -0.62
N ASP A 135 -21.84 -6.78 -0.02
CA ASP A 135 -22.95 -7.73 0.08
C ASP A 135 -23.97 -7.42 -1.03
N PRO A 136 -24.23 -8.34 -1.97
CA PRO A 136 -25.16 -8.10 -3.06
C PRO A 136 -26.60 -7.89 -2.58
N THR A 137 -26.98 -8.39 -1.40
CA THR A 137 -28.33 -8.19 -0.86
C THR A 137 -28.57 -6.78 -0.35
N ALA A 138 -27.51 -6.07 0.04
CA ALA A 138 -27.56 -4.67 0.47
C ALA A 138 -27.66 -3.68 -0.71
N VAL A 139 -27.63 -4.17 -1.94
CA VAL A 139 -27.74 -3.34 -3.15
C VAL A 139 -29.20 -3.14 -3.54
N SER A 140 -29.56 -1.87 -3.72
CA SER A 140 -30.85 -1.46 -4.26
C SER A 140 -30.76 -1.31 -5.77
N VAL A 141 -31.71 -1.91 -6.48
CA VAL A 141 -31.74 -1.91 -7.95
C VAL A 141 -33.12 -1.43 -8.38
N ALA A 142 -33.14 -0.47 -9.30
CA ALA A 142 -34.35 0.02 -9.93
C ALA A 142 -34.21 -0.10 -11.44
N MET A 143 -35.24 -0.63 -12.08
CA MET A 143 -35.34 -0.66 -13.54
C MET A 143 -36.52 0.19 -13.97
N THR A 144 -36.31 0.95 -15.04
CA THR A 144 -37.31 1.79 -15.68
C THR A 144 -37.19 1.62 -17.18
N THR A 145 -38.31 1.51 -17.88
CA THR A 145 -38.35 1.50 -19.34
C THR A 145 -38.91 2.82 -19.85
N HIS A 146 -38.44 3.30 -20.99
CA HIS A 146 -39.00 4.50 -21.63
C HIS A 146 -38.92 4.41 -23.15
N ASN A 147 -39.87 5.04 -23.83
CA ASN A 147 -39.82 5.22 -25.28
C ASN A 147 -38.81 6.31 -25.68
N GLY A 148 -38.59 6.44 -27.00
CA GLY A 148 -37.87 7.57 -27.59
C GLY A 148 -38.39 8.95 -27.15
N ASP A 149 -39.66 9.04 -26.76
CA ASP A 149 -40.29 10.26 -26.26
C ASP A 149 -39.94 10.59 -24.79
N GLY A 150 -39.21 9.70 -24.09
CA GLY A 150 -38.75 9.91 -22.72
C GLY A 150 -39.80 9.68 -21.63
N VAL A 151 -40.98 9.14 -21.97
CA VAL A 151 -42.03 8.82 -21.00
C VAL A 151 -41.75 7.46 -20.36
N ASP A 152 -41.65 7.41 -19.04
CA ASP A 152 -41.44 6.16 -18.29
C ASP A 152 -42.62 5.20 -18.42
N GLY A 153 -42.33 3.90 -18.45
CA GLY A 153 -43.31 2.81 -18.54
C GLY A 153 -44.06 2.74 -19.86
N SER A 154 -43.69 3.55 -20.85
CA SER A 154 -44.47 3.72 -22.08
C SER A 154 -44.11 2.78 -23.21
N CYS A 155 -43.38 1.68 -23.02
CA CYS A 155 -43.08 0.74 -24.11
C CYS A 155 -44.35 -0.01 -24.57
N ILE A 156 -45.09 0.60 -25.50
CA ILE A 156 -46.42 0.15 -25.99
C ILE A 156 -46.28 -0.84 -27.16
N ASP A 157 -45.19 -0.73 -27.93
CA ASP A 157 -44.95 -1.55 -29.12
C ASP A 157 -44.13 -2.80 -28.79
N ASP A 158 -44.68 -3.97 -29.12
CA ASP A 158 -43.98 -5.25 -29.02
C ASP A 158 -44.10 -6.04 -30.34
N PRO A 159 -43.03 -6.17 -31.15
CA PRO A 159 -41.66 -5.66 -30.95
C PRO A 159 -41.52 -4.14 -31.18
N PRO A 160 -40.51 -3.48 -30.58
CA PRO A 160 -40.27 -2.05 -30.76
C PRO A 160 -39.91 -1.73 -32.22
N SER A 161 -40.46 -0.63 -32.75
CA SER A 161 -40.21 -0.20 -34.13
C SER A 161 -39.03 0.78 -34.23
N VAL A 162 -38.60 1.09 -35.46
CA VAL A 162 -37.59 2.14 -35.69
C VAL A 162 -38.15 3.52 -35.34
N GLU A 163 -39.44 3.72 -35.56
CA GLU A 163 -40.15 4.98 -35.29
C GLU A 163 -40.42 5.18 -33.80
N ASN A 164 -40.61 4.09 -33.05
CA ASN A 164 -40.87 4.11 -31.61
C ASN A 164 -39.90 3.17 -30.85
N PRO A 165 -38.66 3.62 -30.58
CA PRO A 165 -37.67 2.80 -29.86
C PRO A 165 -38.01 2.69 -28.37
N CYS A 166 -37.85 1.49 -27.80
CA CYS A 166 -37.92 1.26 -26.35
C CYS A 166 -36.51 1.15 -25.76
N PHE A 167 -36.29 1.78 -24.60
CA PHE A 167 -35.05 1.73 -23.84
C PHE A 167 -35.29 1.16 -22.44
N SER A 168 -34.37 0.33 -21.96
CA SER A 168 -34.33 -0.17 -20.59
C SER A 168 -33.18 0.51 -19.84
N THR A 169 -33.50 1.19 -18.74
CA THR A 169 -32.51 1.79 -17.83
C THR A 169 -32.50 1.01 -16.54
N VAL A 170 -31.33 0.52 -16.15
CA VAL A 170 -31.10 -0.09 -14.85
C VAL A 170 -30.22 0.85 -14.02
N ARG A 171 -30.68 1.14 -12.81
CA ARG A 171 -29.98 1.92 -11.80
C ARG A 171 -29.63 1.01 -10.63
N VAL A 172 -28.36 1.00 -10.26
CA VAL A 172 -27.81 0.23 -9.15
C VAL A 172 -27.28 1.22 -8.13
N THR A 173 -27.80 1.14 -6.90
CA THR A 173 -27.45 2.05 -5.81
C THR A 173 -26.98 1.27 -4.59
N TYR A 174 -25.85 1.70 -4.03
CA TYR A 174 -25.22 1.08 -2.86
C TYR A 174 -24.69 2.14 -1.90
N THR A 175 -24.84 1.90 -0.59
CA THR A 175 -24.30 2.78 0.44
C THR A 175 -22.97 2.23 0.96
N PHE A 176 -21.87 2.88 0.59
CA PHE A 176 -20.54 2.52 1.05
C PHE A 176 -20.23 3.22 2.37
N SER A 177 -19.67 2.47 3.33
CA SER A 177 -19.13 3.01 4.56
C SER A 177 -17.61 2.85 4.62
N THR A 178 -16.91 3.89 5.06
CA THR A 178 -15.47 3.84 5.30
C THR A 178 -15.15 2.94 6.50
N LEU A 179 -14.01 2.26 6.47
CA LEU A 179 -13.54 1.45 7.60
C LEU A 179 -13.05 2.36 8.74
N PHE A 180 -12.38 3.46 8.38
CA PHE A 180 -11.87 4.43 9.34
C PHE A 180 -12.74 5.69 9.37
N GLY A 181 -12.94 6.23 10.58
CA GLY A 181 -13.64 7.49 10.79
C GLY A 181 -12.72 8.67 10.49
N TRP A 182 -12.49 8.95 9.21
CA TRP A 182 -11.62 10.04 8.77
C TRP A 182 -12.13 11.41 9.26
N PRO A 183 -11.29 12.24 9.90
CA PRO A 183 -11.70 13.57 10.32
C PRO A 183 -12.03 14.42 9.09
N GLY A 184 -13.21 15.07 9.11
CA GLY A 184 -13.66 15.94 8.02
C GLY A 184 -14.29 15.24 6.82
N LEU A 185 -14.40 13.90 6.81
CA LEU A 185 -15.13 13.15 5.78
C LEU A 185 -16.38 12.45 6.35
N PRO A 186 -17.48 12.36 5.58
CA PRO A 186 -18.62 11.53 5.95
C PRO A 186 -18.22 10.05 6.04
N ARG A 187 -18.82 9.32 6.98
CA ARG A 187 -18.59 7.87 7.15
C ARG A 187 -19.31 7.02 6.11
N SER A 188 -20.28 7.59 5.42
CA SER A 188 -21.02 6.92 4.36
C SER A 188 -21.22 7.81 3.15
N ILE A 189 -21.16 7.19 1.98
CA ILE A 189 -21.44 7.81 0.68
C ILE A 189 -22.33 6.86 -0.13
N VAL A 190 -23.22 7.42 -0.92
CA VAL A 190 -24.10 6.65 -1.80
C VAL A 190 -23.48 6.62 -3.20
N PHE A 191 -23.23 5.42 -3.71
CA PHE A 191 -22.86 5.21 -5.10
C PHE A 191 -24.10 4.93 -5.93
N ASP A 192 -24.29 5.69 -7.00
CA ASP A 192 -25.38 5.53 -7.97
C ASP A 192 -24.78 5.31 -9.38
N ARG A 193 -25.08 4.16 -9.98
CA ARG A 193 -24.66 3.79 -11.33
C ARG A 193 -25.88 3.39 -12.15
N SER A 194 -26.11 4.10 -13.26
CA SER A 194 -27.15 3.76 -14.22
C SER A 194 -26.58 3.43 -15.60
N ARG A 195 -27.25 2.51 -16.31
CA ARG A 195 -26.96 2.14 -17.70
C ARG A 195 -28.26 1.98 -18.46
N THR A 196 -28.25 2.39 -19.72
CA THR A 196 -29.40 2.33 -20.61
C THR A 196 -29.04 1.55 -21.86
N PHE A 197 -29.90 0.62 -22.26
CA PHE A 197 -29.80 -0.10 -23.53
C PHE A 197 -31.10 0.04 -24.32
N ARG A 198 -30.99 0.00 -25.66
CA ARG A 198 -32.15 -0.08 -26.54
C ARG A 198 -32.60 -1.53 -26.64
N ARG A 199 -33.90 -1.78 -26.51
CA ARG A 199 -34.51 -3.10 -26.70
C ARG A 199 -34.49 -3.48 -28.19
N ILE A 200 -34.21 -4.75 -28.48
CA ILE A 200 -34.16 -5.29 -29.84
C ILE A 200 -35.44 -6.01 -30.24
#